data_AF-A0A8J2WIM9-F1
#
_entry.id   AF-A0A8J2WIM9-F1
#
_cell.length_a   1.000
_cell.length_b   1.000
_cell.length_c   1.000
_cell.angle_alpha   90.00
_cell.angle_beta   90.00
_cell.angle_gamma   90.00
#
_symmetry.space_group_name_H-M   'P 1'
#
loop_
_entity.id
_entity.type
_entity.pdbx_description
1 polymer ?
#
loop_
_entity_poly.entity_id
_entity_poly.type
_entity_poly.pdbx_seq_one_letter_code
_entity_poly.pdbx_strand_id
1 'polypeptide(L)'
;MAARAASMLAAFVIGCTAWRPALISHRNALRAIRTKRLAQPEADEECIAVDDWAVGEFAARCAPMEPSQDLGPGQVVSACFRGLQFVDIPTKNAGLERCHAFMTLGARVAVTAVGRQEENRGVDVFIERGQLSPVLRPFFGASRIDIGELTEIAGTPTRGALASVALRVVGSPMGAMRHPSGIPKDDIALSNAIFAIRLEKQRRPPPRDVWLITDIIDTSCVGSNRPL
;
A
#
# COMPACT_ATOMS: atom_id res chain seq x y z
N MET A 1 -78.87 -18.68 44.94
CA MET A 1 -79.07 -19.67 46.02
C MET A 1 -78.37 -20.97 45.61
N ALA A 2 -77.56 -21.52 46.51
CA ALA A 2 -76.98 -22.90 46.56
C ALA A 2 -76.21 -23.40 45.31
N ALA A 3 -74.87 -23.57 45.30
CA ALA A 3 -73.96 -24.40 46.10
C ALA A 3 -73.83 -25.88 45.64
N ARG A 4 -72.56 -26.35 45.63
CA ARG A 4 -72.05 -27.75 45.69
C ARG A 4 -72.06 -28.56 44.38
N ALA A 5 -71.14 -29.50 44.09
CA ALA A 5 -69.99 -30.15 44.73
C ALA A 5 -69.13 -30.77 43.59
N ALA A 6 -67.79 -30.71 43.57
CA ALA A 6 -66.82 -31.63 44.20
C ALA A 6 -67.10 -33.14 44.04
N SER A 7 -66.23 -33.85 43.29
CA SER A 7 -65.22 -34.80 43.83
C SER A 7 -64.99 -36.05 42.96
N MET A 8 -63.69 -36.38 42.76
CA MET A 8 -63.08 -37.74 42.76
C MET A 8 -63.49 -38.76 41.66
N LEU A 9 -62.66 -39.69 41.15
CA LEU A 9 -61.33 -40.22 41.50
C LEU A 9 -60.86 -41.16 40.36
N ALA A 10 -59.55 -41.41 40.34
CA ALA A 10 -58.85 -42.65 39.91
C ALA A 10 -58.78 -43.01 38.41
N ALA A 11 -57.78 -43.76 37.91
CA ALA A 11 -56.37 -44.03 38.23
C ALA A 11 -55.86 -45.03 37.17
N PHE A 12 -54.52 -45.13 37.00
CA PHE A 12 -53.76 -46.25 36.41
C PHE A 12 -53.80 -46.46 34.86
N VAL A 13 -52.77 -46.87 34.11
CA VAL A 13 -51.29 -46.95 34.18
C VAL A 13 -50.80 -47.70 32.92
N ILE A 14 -49.61 -47.33 32.41
CA ILE A 14 -48.69 -48.07 31.49
C ILE A 14 -49.04 -48.23 30.00
N GLY A 15 -48.09 -47.80 29.15
CA GLY A 15 -47.80 -48.48 27.89
C GLY A 15 -47.20 -47.63 26.77
N CYS A 16 -45.87 -47.70 26.61
CA CYS A 16 -45.05 -47.66 25.37
C CYS A 16 -45.79 -47.37 24.04
N THR A 17 -45.31 -46.60 23.06
CA THR A 17 -43.98 -46.11 22.69
C THR A 17 -44.16 -45.24 21.44
N ALA A 18 -43.36 -44.19 21.33
CA ALA A 18 -42.82 -43.64 20.08
C ALA A 18 -43.79 -43.16 18.97
N TRP A 19 -43.95 -41.83 18.86
CA TRP A 19 -43.50 -41.01 17.71
C TRP A 19 -43.96 -39.57 17.91
N ARG A 20 -43.03 -38.70 18.34
CA ARG A 20 -43.20 -37.24 18.32
C ARG A 20 -42.27 -36.63 17.28
N PRO A 21 -42.64 -35.45 16.75
CA PRO A 21 -42.32 -35.02 15.40
C PRO A 21 -41.01 -34.23 15.31
N ALA A 22 -40.60 -34.06 14.05
CA ALA A 22 -39.65 -33.07 13.56
C ALA A 22 -39.72 -31.73 14.31
N LEU A 23 -38.59 -31.35 14.91
CA LEU A 23 -38.14 -29.98 15.18
C LEU A 23 -36.90 -30.11 16.05
N ILE A 24 -35.72 -29.92 15.47
CA ILE A 24 -34.45 -29.43 16.03
C ILE A 24 -33.38 -29.80 14.99
N SER A 25 -33.25 -29.00 13.94
CA SER A 25 -32.03 -29.01 13.11
C SER A 25 -31.88 -27.70 12.35
N HIS A 26 -31.86 -26.58 13.07
CA HIS A 26 -31.46 -25.27 12.51
C HIS A 26 -30.55 -24.45 13.43
N ARG A 27 -30.31 -24.88 14.67
CA ARG A 27 -29.41 -24.17 15.60
C ARG A 27 -27.94 -24.61 15.56
N ASN A 28 -27.62 -25.75 14.95
CA ASN A 28 -26.23 -26.22 14.84
C ASN A 28 -25.52 -25.75 13.55
N ALA A 29 -26.24 -25.34 12.52
CA ALA A 29 -25.65 -24.83 11.27
C ALA A 29 -25.07 -23.41 11.42
N LEU A 30 -25.61 -22.58 12.32
CA LEU A 30 -25.13 -21.21 12.54
C LEU A 30 -23.96 -21.09 13.53
N ARG A 31 -23.62 -22.15 14.27
CA ARG A 31 -22.38 -22.19 15.08
C ARG A 31 -21.15 -22.64 14.27
N ALA A 32 -21.33 -23.42 13.21
CA ALA A 32 -20.24 -23.85 12.32
C ALA A 32 -19.80 -22.75 11.33
N ILE A 33 -20.67 -21.79 11.02
CA ILE A 33 -20.32 -20.63 10.18
C ILE A 33 -19.61 -19.53 11.00
N ARG A 34 -19.85 -19.49 12.32
CA ARG A 34 -19.25 -18.50 13.24
C ARG A 34 -17.89 -18.89 13.80
N THR A 35 -17.42 -20.12 13.56
CA THR A 35 -16.10 -20.61 13.99
C THR A 35 -15.10 -20.81 12.85
N LYS A 36 -15.44 -20.39 11.62
CA LYS A 36 -14.49 -20.35 10.48
C LYS A 36 -14.06 -18.93 10.07
N ARG A 37 -14.32 -17.93 10.92
CA ARG A 37 -13.95 -16.51 10.66
C ARG A 37 -13.05 -15.90 11.73
N LEU A 38 -12.25 -16.75 12.34
CA LEU A 38 -11.04 -16.39 13.09
C LEU A 38 -9.91 -17.32 12.62
N ALA A 39 -9.76 -17.48 11.30
CA ALA A 39 -8.40 -17.56 10.77
C ALA A 39 -7.91 -16.12 10.82
N GLN A 40 -7.33 -15.74 11.96
CA GLN A 40 -6.37 -14.65 11.96
C GLN A 40 -5.38 -15.00 10.85
N PRO A 41 -5.03 -14.09 9.92
CA PRO A 41 -3.78 -14.31 9.19
C PRO A 41 -2.75 -14.52 10.29
N GLU A 42 -2.15 -15.70 10.28
CA GLU A 42 -1.01 -15.98 11.14
C GLU A 42 -0.12 -14.76 11.02
N ALA A 43 0.28 -14.23 12.18
CA ALA A 43 1.32 -13.24 12.22
C ALA A 43 2.52 -13.95 11.59
N ASP A 44 2.66 -13.78 10.26
CA ASP A 44 3.90 -13.97 9.57
C ASP A 44 4.85 -13.11 10.40
N GLU A 45 5.67 -13.78 11.21
CA GLU A 45 6.94 -13.25 11.64
C GLU A 45 7.66 -12.93 10.33
N GLU A 46 7.36 -11.76 9.76
CA GLU A 46 8.16 -11.06 8.78
C GLU A 46 9.44 -10.69 9.52
N CYS A 47 10.25 -11.71 9.77
CA CYS A 47 11.69 -11.61 9.71
C CYS A 47 11.92 -10.73 8.50
N ILE A 48 12.33 -9.48 8.72
CA ILE A 48 12.80 -8.61 7.64
C ILE A 48 13.74 -9.52 6.89
N ALA A 49 13.35 -9.97 5.70
CA ALA A 49 14.13 -10.93 4.95
C ALA A 49 15.48 -10.23 4.82
N VAL A 50 16.50 -10.72 5.52
CA VAL A 50 17.76 -9.98 5.72
C VAL A 50 18.37 -9.63 4.36
N ASP A 51 18.01 -10.43 3.35
CA ASP A 51 18.27 -10.21 1.92
C ASP A 51 17.56 -9.00 1.30
N ASP A 52 16.29 -8.67 1.59
CA ASP A 52 15.60 -7.56 0.90
C ASP A 52 16.21 -6.19 1.23
N TRP A 53 16.67 -6.00 2.47
CA TRP A 53 17.33 -4.75 2.85
C TRP A 53 18.66 -4.57 2.11
N ALA A 54 19.52 -5.59 2.10
CA ALA A 54 20.80 -5.53 1.39
C ALA A 54 20.62 -5.41 -0.13
N VAL A 55 19.66 -6.14 -0.70
CA VAL A 55 19.30 -6.05 -2.12
C VAL A 55 18.76 -4.66 -2.45
N GLY A 56 17.91 -4.10 -1.59
CA GLY A 56 17.37 -2.75 -1.74
C GLY A 56 18.45 -1.67 -1.69
N GLU A 57 19.39 -1.77 -0.75
CA GLU A 57 20.50 -0.83 -0.62
C GLU A 57 21.40 -0.87 -1.86
N PHE A 58 21.76 -2.08 -2.32
CA PHE A 58 22.54 -2.28 -3.53
C PHE A 58 21.81 -1.70 -4.76
N ALA A 59 20.52 -1.97 -4.90
CA ALA A 59 19.70 -1.42 -5.97
C ALA A 59 19.67 0.13 -5.93
N ALA A 60 19.55 0.74 -4.75
CA ALA A 60 19.57 2.20 -4.61
C ALA A 60 20.94 2.79 -5.00
N ARG A 61 22.03 2.13 -4.63
CA ARG A 61 23.40 2.56 -4.96
C ARG A 61 23.70 2.48 -6.46
N CYS A 62 23.19 1.45 -7.13
CA CYS A 62 23.42 1.21 -8.56
C CYS A 62 22.35 1.84 -9.46
N ALA A 63 21.30 2.42 -8.90
CA ALA A 63 20.21 2.98 -9.68
C ALA A 63 20.67 4.19 -10.53
N PRO A 64 20.08 4.39 -11.72
CA PRO A 64 20.32 5.56 -12.56
C PRO A 64 19.77 6.84 -11.92
N MET A 65 20.52 7.95 -11.99
CA MET A 65 20.09 9.26 -11.45
C MET A 65 19.20 10.03 -12.43
N GLU A 66 19.31 9.77 -13.74
CA GLU A 66 18.61 10.49 -14.80
C GLU A 66 17.82 9.52 -15.70
N PRO A 67 16.70 9.97 -16.28
CA PRO A 67 15.93 9.18 -17.23
C PRO A 67 16.72 8.94 -18.53
N SER A 68 16.69 7.70 -19.00
CA SER A 68 17.27 7.27 -20.29
C SER A 68 16.25 6.47 -21.09
N GLN A 69 16.45 6.41 -22.41
CA GLN A 69 15.62 5.64 -23.34
C GLN A 69 15.78 4.12 -23.14
N ASP A 70 16.90 3.70 -22.56
CA ASP A 70 17.21 2.29 -22.28
C ASP A 70 16.47 1.75 -21.05
N LEU A 71 15.89 2.64 -20.24
CA LEU A 71 15.20 2.26 -19.01
C LEU A 71 13.76 1.88 -19.31
N GLY A 72 13.37 0.66 -18.95
CA GLY A 72 11.98 0.22 -18.92
C GLY A 72 11.21 0.82 -17.74
N PRO A 73 9.86 0.80 -17.78
CA PRO A 73 9.03 1.40 -16.72
C PRO A 73 9.26 0.71 -15.36
N GLY A 74 9.45 -0.62 -15.33
CA GLY A 74 9.77 -1.34 -14.09
C GLY A 74 11.11 -0.94 -13.47
N GLN A 75 12.13 -0.65 -14.30
CA GLN A 75 13.42 -0.16 -13.82
C GLN A 75 13.32 1.26 -13.28
N VAL A 76 12.51 2.12 -13.91
CA VAL A 76 12.22 3.47 -13.38
C VAL A 76 11.54 3.39 -12.02
N VAL A 77 10.50 2.55 -11.87
CA VAL A 77 9.83 2.33 -10.59
C VAL A 77 10.82 1.82 -9.55
N SER A 78 11.60 0.78 -9.87
CA SER A 78 12.61 0.26 -8.94
C SER A 78 13.63 1.32 -8.53
N ALA A 79 14.18 2.06 -9.50
CA ALA A 79 15.16 3.11 -9.26
C ALA A 79 14.61 4.19 -8.32
N CYS A 80 13.41 4.69 -8.59
CA CYS A 80 12.76 5.72 -7.77
C CYS A 80 12.45 5.20 -6.37
N PHE A 81 11.66 4.13 -6.24
CA PHE A 81 11.08 3.76 -4.95
C PHE A 81 12.05 3.00 -4.05
N ARG A 82 12.96 2.18 -4.60
CA ARG A 82 14.09 1.66 -3.81
C ARG A 82 15.09 2.79 -3.48
N GLY A 83 15.24 3.78 -4.36
CA GLY A 83 15.97 5.00 -4.04
C GLY A 83 15.37 5.78 -2.86
N LEU A 84 14.03 5.88 -2.77
CA LEU A 84 13.36 6.51 -1.63
C LEU A 84 13.44 5.67 -0.35
N GLN A 85 13.45 4.33 -0.47
CA GLN A 85 13.74 3.43 0.65
C GLN A 85 15.06 3.80 1.34
N PHE A 86 16.07 4.14 0.53
CA PHE A 86 17.40 4.53 0.94
C PHE A 86 17.72 5.96 0.51
N VAL A 87 16.95 6.92 1.02
CA VAL A 87 16.93 8.31 0.51
C VAL A 87 18.29 9.00 0.42
N ASP A 88 19.24 8.64 1.30
CA ASP A 88 20.58 9.23 1.39
C ASP A 88 21.69 8.38 0.74
N ILE A 89 21.34 7.42 -0.12
CA ILE A 89 22.30 6.52 -0.79
C ILE A 89 22.26 6.73 -2.31
N PRO A 90 23.42 6.92 -2.98
CA PRO A 90 24.78 6.93 -2.43
C PRO A 90 25.20 8.23 -1.74
N THR A 91 24.49 9.33 -2.00
CA THR A 91 24.73 10.65 -1.42
C THR A 91 23.47 11.16 -0.74
N LYS A 92 23.63 12.16 0.14
CA LYS A 92 22.51 12.79 0.85
C LYS A 92 21.41 13.21 -0.14
N ASN A 93 20.16 12.87 0.16
CA ASN A 93 18.97 13.13 -0.67
C ASN A 93 18.97 12.51 -2.09
N ALA A 94 19.90 11.62 -2.44
CA ALA A 94 19.97 11.03 -3.78
C ALA A 94 18.65 10.37 -4.22
N GLY A 95 17.90 9.76 -3.29
CA GLY A 95 16.58 9.18 -3.59
C GLY A 95 15.57 10.24 -4.04
N LEU A 96 15.57 11.41 -3.42
CA LEU A 96 14.68 12.53 -3.77
C LEU A 96 15.10 13.22 -5.06
N GLU A 97 16.41 13.42 -5.27
CA GLU A 97 16.96 13.98 -6.51
C GLU A 97 16.60 13.09 -7.71
N ARG A 98 16.75 11.78 -7.54
CA ARG A 98 16.34 10.79 -8.53
C ARG A 98 14.84 10.86 -8.79
N CYS A 99 14.02 10.85 -7.75
CA CYS A 99 12.58 11.01 -7.90
C CYS A 99 12.18 12.29 -8.63
N HIS A 100 12.85 13.42 -8.36
CA HIS A 100 12.65 14.64 -9.12
C HIS A 100 12.92 14.40 -10.61
N ALA A 101 14.10 13.88 -10.96
CA ALA A 101 14.51 13.65 -12.35
C ALA A 101 13.52 12.77 -13.13
N PHE A 102 13.00 11.71 -12.50
CA PHE A 102 12.07 10.75 -13.11
C PHE A 102 10.58 11.14 -13.04
N MET A 103 10.23 12.24 -12.39
CA MET A 103 8.86 12.73 -12.31
C MET A 103 8.58 13.82 -13.34
N THR A 104 7.38 13.79 -13.92
CA THR A 104 6.85 14.93 -14.67
C THR A 104 6.62 16.14 -13.76
N LEU A 105 6.56 17.35 -14.33
CA LEU A 105 6.22 18.56 -13.55
C LEU A 105 4.88 18.43 -12.83
N GLY A 106 3.89 17.78 -13.47
CA GLY A 106 2.59 17.52 -12.86
C GLY A 106 2.70 16.66 -11.60
N ALA A 107 3.46 15.56 -11.68
CA ALA A 107 3.73 14.69 -10.55
C ALA A 107 4.48 15.42 -9.42
N ARG A 108 5.51 16.22 -9.76
CA ARG A 108 6.28 16.99 -8.76
C ARG A 108 5.39 17.97 -7.98
N VAL A 109 4.49 18.66 -8.69
CA VAL A 109 3.51 19.57 -8.07
C VAL A 109 2.53 18.81 -7.19
N ALA A 110 2.03 17.66 -7.64
CA ALA A 110 1.12 16.84 -6.84
C ALA A 110 1.78 16.33 -5.54
N VAL A 111 3.06 15.96 -5.61
CA VAL A 111 3.85 15.49 -4.47
C VAL A 111 4.17 16.61 -3.48
N THR A 112 4.62 17.76 -3.97
CA THR A 112 5.12 18.87 -3.14
C THR A 112 4.03 19.83 -2.68
N ALA A 113 2.86 19.80 -3.34
CA ALA A 113 1.78 20.77 -3.21
C ALA A 113 2.22 22.23 -3.45
N VAL A 114 3.36 22.43 -4.13
CA VAL A 114 3.85 23.76 -4.51
C VAL A 114 3.36 24.10 -5.92
N GLY A 115 3.03 25.37 -6.15
CA GLY A 115 2.51 25.85 -7.44
C GLY A 115 3.47 25.63 -8.62
N ARG A 116 2.96 25.84 -9.85
CA ARG A 116 3.72 25.63 -11.11
C ARG A 116 4.70 26.76 -11.46
N GLN A 117 4.90 27.73 -10.56
CA GLN A 117 5.82 28.85 -10.77
C GLN A 117 7.25 28.35 -10.98
N GLU A 118 8.04 29.06 -11.79
CA GLU A 118 9.39 28.65 -12.16
C GLU A 118 10.34 28.53 -10.96
N GLU A 119 10.23 29.47 -10.01
CA GLU A 119 10.96 29.47 -8.73
C GLU A 119 10.79 28.19 -7.92
N ASN A 120 9.67 27.48 -8.10
CA ASN A 120 9.31 26.29 -7.34
C ASN A 120 9.69 24.98 -8.04
N ARG A 121 10.31 25.04 -9.23
CA ARG A 121 10.65 23.85 -10.04
C ARG A 121 12.01 23.25 -9.70
N GLY A 122 12.82 23.98 -8.95
CA GLY A 122 14.17 23.59 -8.56
C GLY A 122 14.19 22.26 -7.78
N VAL A 123 15.30 21.52 -7.91
CA VAL A 123 15.49 20.26 -7.18
C VAL A 123 15.52 20.50 -5.67
N ASP A 124 16.10 21.61 -5.22
CA ASP A 124 16.20 21.95 -3.79
C ASP A 124 14.82 22.13 -3.14
N VAL A 125 13.92 22.85 -3.80
CA VAL A 125 12.54 23.03 -3.35
C VAL A 125 11.81 21.69 -3.30
N PHE A 126 12.03 20.83 -4.30
CA PHE A 126 11.46 19.49 -4.30
C PHE A 126 12.00 18.62 -3.18
N ILE A 127 13.30 18.70 -2.85
CA ILE A 127 13.88 17.95 -1.73
C ILE A 127 13.25 18.41 -0.41
N GLU A 128 13.22 19.71 -0.16
CA GLU A 128 12.67 20.29 1.07
C GLU A 128 11.19 19.89 1.26
N ARG A 129 10.39 20.01 0.21
CA ARG A 129 8.94 19.75 0.26
C ARG A 129 8.61 18.27 0.14
N GLY A 130 9.40 17.52 -0.61
CA GLY A 130 9.27 16.07 -0.79
C GLY A 130 9.49 15.31 0.51
N GLN A 131 10.42 15.75 1.36
CA GLN A 131 10.62 15.19 2.70
C GLN A 131 9.37 15.32 3.60
N LEU A 132 8.58 16.36 3.39
CA LEU A 132 7.34 16.63 4.14
C LEU A 132 6.10 16.02 3.46
N SER A 133 6.25 15.47 2.25
CA SER A 133 5.12 14.98 1.46
C SER A 133 4.50 13.74 2.08
N PRO A 134 3.17 13.73 2.35
CA PRO A 134 2.49 12.53 2.83
C PRO A 134 2.51 11.39 1.80
N VAL A 135 2.71 11.71 0.52
CA VAL A 135 2.78 10.72 -0.57
C VAL A 135 4.11 9.98 -0.57
N LEU A 136 5.23 10.69 -0.34
CA LEU A 136 6.56 10.07 -0.37
C LEU A 136 7.00 9.50 0.98
N ARG A 137 6.50 10.08 2.09
CA ARG A 137 6.92 9.71 3.43
C ARG A 137 6.83 8.21 3.75
N PRO A 138 5.82 7.45 3.28
CA PRO A 138 5.75 6.01 3.53
C PRO A 138 6.93 5.22 2.97
N PHE A 139 7.58 5.71 1.91
CA PHE A 139 8.71 5.02 1.30
C PHE A 139 10.02 5.24 2.07
N PHE A 140 10.16 6.33 2.83
CA PHE A 140 11.42 6.67 3.50
C PHE A 140 11.77 5.66 4.58
N GLY A 141 12.80 4.85 4.34
CA GLY A 141 13.20 3.79 5.27
C GLY A 141 12.14 2.69 5.45
N ALA A 142 11.28 2.47 4.45
CA ALA A 142 10.41 1.30 4.44
C ALA A 142 11.25 0.03 4.64
N SER A 143 10.76 -0.94 5.42
CA SER A 143 11.49 -2.20 5.62
C SER A 143 11.57 -3.00 4.34
N ARG A 144 10.48 -2.98 3.55
CA ARG A 144 10.37 -3.69 2.27
C ARG A 144 9.45 -2.92 1.32
N ILE A 145 9.78 -2.96 0.04
CA ILE A 145 8.92 -2.44 -1.04
C ILE A 145 8.70 -3.56 -2.05
N ASP A 146 7.50 -4.13 -2.03
CA ASP A 146 7.11 -5.16 -2.99
C ASP A 146 6.61 -4.48 -4.27
N ILE A 147 7.29 -4.72 -5.38
CA ILE A 147 6.92 -4.21 -6.71
C ILE A 147 6.04 -5.26 -7.38
N GLY A 148 4.77 -4.92 -7.62
CA GLY A 148 3.80 -5.79 -8.24
C GLY A 148 3.97 -5.93 -9.75
N GLU A 149 2.99 -6.59 -10.37
CA GLU A 149 2.99 -6.81 -11.81
C GLU A 149 2.93 -5.49 -12.60
N LEU A 150 3.76 -5.40 -13.64
CA LEU A 150 3.80 -4.29 -14.56
C LEU A 150 2.74 -4.50 -15.65
N THR A 151 1.79 -3.57 -15.74
CA THR A 151 0.86 -3.50 -16.86
C THR A 151 1.31 -2.40 -17.81
N GLU A 152 1.63 -2.74 -19.05
CA GLU A 152 2.00 -1.79 -20.11
C GLU A 152 0.93 -1.74 -21.20
N ILE A 153 0.59 -0.52 -21.62
CA ILE A 153 -0.34 -0.22 -22.69
C ILE A 153 0.43 0.51 -23.79
N ALA A 154 0.41 -0.04 -24.99
CA ALA A 154 1.07 0.55 -26.14
C ALA A 154 0.58 1.99 -26.40
N GLY A 155 1.50 2.85 -26.82
CA GLY A 155 1.19 4.24 -27.14
C GLY A 155 0.27 4.39 -28.34
N THR A 156 -0.34 5.56 -28.46
CA THR A 156 -1.22 5.92 -29.58
C THR A 156 -0.61 7.07 -30.40
N PRO A 157 -1.15 7.40 -31.58
CA PRO A 157 -0.66 8.55 -32.35
C PRO A 157 -0.71 9.88 -31.59
N THR A 158 -1.52 10.00 -30.54
CA THR A 158 -1.71 11.20 -29.73
C THR A 158 -1.07 11.12 -28.34
N ARG A 159 -0.68 9.93 -27.84
CA ARG A 159 -0.18 9.74 -26.48
C ARG A 159 0.98 8.74 -26.40
N GLY A 160 1.89 8.93 -25.44
CA GLY A 160 2.94 7.96 -25.12
C GLY A 160 2.41 6.60 -24.70
N ALA A 161 3.29 5.58 -24.68
CA ALA A 161 2.99 4.33 -24.00
C ALA A 161 2.77 4.58 -22.50
N LEU A 162 1.90 3.79 -21.89
CA LEU A 162 1.53 3.94 -20.49
C LEU A 162 1.89 2.69 -19.73
N ALA A 163 2.33 2.87 -18.50
CA ALA A 163 2.59 1.78 -17.59
C ALA A 163 1.96 2.05 -16.24
N SER A 164 1.49 0.99 -15.60
CA SER A 164 0.98 1.01 -14.24
C SER A 164 1.60 -0.12 -13.44
N VAL A 165 2.01 0.17 -12.21
CA VAL A 165 2.59 -0.80 -11.27
C VAL A 165 1.99 -0.58 -9.90
N ALA A 166 1.55 -1.65 -9.25
CA ALA A 166 1.16 -1.60 -7.84
C ALA A 166 2.40 -1.76 -6.95
N LEU A 167 2.54 -0.94 -5.92
CA LEU A 167 3.58 -1.06 -4.91
C LEU A 167 2.95 -1.33 -3.56
N ARG A 168 3.45 -2.34 -2.85
CA ARG A 168 3.14 -2.53 -1.42
C ARG A 168 4.36 -2.11 -0.61
N VAL A 169 4.13 -1.15 0.27
CA VAL A 169 5.14 -0.62 1.19
C VAL A 169 4.91 -1.26 2.55
N VAL A 170 5.90 -1.99 3.03
CA VAL A 170 5.93 -2.53 4.38
C VAL A 170 6.68 -1.54 5.25
N GLY A 171 5.96 -0.91 6.17
CA GLY A 171 6.54 0.08 7.05
C GLY A 171 7.46 -0.56 8.09
N SER A 172 8.50 0.17 8.49
CA SER A 172 9.43 -0.31 9.49
C SER A 172 8.86 -0.15 10.91
N PRO A 173 8.94 -1.18 11.77
CA PRO A 173 8.55 -1.09 13.19
C PRO A 173 9.53 -0.22 14.00
N MET A 174 10.73 0.01 13.48
CA MET A 174 11.70 0.98 14.00
C MET A 174 11.79 2.12 13.00
N GLY A 175 11.47 3.37 13.35
CA GLY A 175 11.51 4.47 12.39
C GLY A 175 12.88 4.59 11.76
N ALA A 176 12.96 4.22 10.49
CA ALA A 176 14.20 4.10 9.75
C ALA A 176 14.74 5.46 9.27
N MET A 177 14.34 6.55 9.93
CA MET A 177 15.05 7.83 9.88
C MET A 177 16.02 7.89 11.05
N ARG A 178 17.23 7.39 10.83
CA ARG A 178 18.34 7.68 11.73
C ARG A 178 18.75 9.13 11.50
N HIS A 179 18.78 9.95 12.55
CA HIS A 179 19.48 11.22 12.47
C HIS A 179 20.96 10.98 12.08
N PRO A 180 21.66 11.96 11.48
CA PRO A 180 23.12 11.89 11.34
C PRO A 180 23.86 11.66 12.68
N SER A 181 23.20 11.95 13.80
CA SER A 181 23.66 11.66 15.17
C SER A 181 23.41 10.23 15.65
N GLY A 182 22.76 9.37 14.84
CA GLY A 182 22.42 7.98 15.19
C GLY A 182 21.15 7.82 16.04
N ILE A 183 20.48 8.92 16.41
CA ILE A 183 19.26 8.89 17.23
C ILE A 183 18.03 8.65 16.33
N PRO A 184 17.11 7.74 16.68
CA PRO A 184 15.83 7.59 15.99
C PRO A 184 15.01 8.86 16.13
N LYS A 185 14.47 9.39 15.02
CA LYS A 185 13.54 10.53 15.05
C LYS A 185 12.17 10.03 15.50
N ASP A 186 11.60 10.62 16.56
CA ASP A 186 10.37 10.17 17.24
C ASP A 186 9.37 9.46 16.32
N ASP A 187 9.21 8.17 16.63
CA ASP A 187 8.68 7.10 15.80
C ASP A 187 7.16 7.17 15.68
N ILE A 188 6.66 7.63 14.52
CA ILE A 188 5.40 7.09 14.02
C ILE A 188 5.80 5.86 13.22
N ALA A 189 5.49 4.66 13.74
CA ALA A 189 5.62 3.42 13.00
C ALA A 189 5.02 3.63 11.60
N LEU A 190 5.82 3.40 10.56
CA LEU A 190 5.33 3.54 9.20
C LEU A 190 4.23 2.49 9.03
N SER A 191 3.02 2.92 8.69
CA SER A 191 1.94 1.99 8.40
C SER A 191 2.14 1.39 7.01
N ASN A 192 1.76 0.14 6.85
CA ASN A 192 1.72 -0.48 5.54
C ASN A 192 0.78 0.31 4.61
N ALA A 193 1.21 0.50 3.37
CA ALA A 193 0.48 1.27 2.38
C ALA A 193 0.57 0.60 1.00
N ILE A 194 -0.44 0.82 0.17
CA ILE A 194 -0.49 0.29 -1.20
C ILE A 194 -0.64 1.47 -2.14
N PHE A 195 0.25 1.57 -3.11
CA PHE A 195 0.26 2.62 -4.10
C PHE A 195 0.05 2.06 -5.50
N ALA A 196 -0.60 2.84 -6.36
CA ALA A 196 -0.57 2.66 -7.80
C ALA A 196 0.31 3.74 -8.42
N ILE A 197 1.36 3.32 -9.12
CA ILE A 197 2.29 4.20 -9.81
C ILE A 197 1.94 4.19 -11.28
N ARG A 198 1.79 5.38 -11.86
CA ARG A 198 1.55 5.56 -13.29
C ARG A 198 2.74 6.21 -13.96
N LEU A 199 3.10 5.69 -15.13
CA LEU A 199 4.18 6.21 -15.95
C LEU A 199 3.68 6.44 -17.38
N GLU A 200 4.28 7.42 -18.04
CA GLU A 200 4.08 7.70 -19.45
C GLU A 200 5.44 7.83 -20.15
N LYS A 201 5.56 7.16 -21.30
CA LYS A 201 6.71 7.31 -22.19
C LYS A 201 6.61 8.62 -22.96
N GLN A 202 7.46 9.58 -22.64
CA GLN A 202 7.42 10.91 -23.23
C GLN A 202 7.67 10.87 -24.74
N ARG A 203 6.81 11.53 -25.51
CA ARG A 203 6.95 11.59 -26.98
C ARG A 203 7.63 12.87 -27.47
N ARG A 204 7.53 13.96 -26.71
CA ARG A 204 8.01 15.28 -27.13
C ARG A 204 9.34 15.59 -26.44
N PRO A 205 10.37 16.03 -27.18
CA PRO A 205 11.61 16.50 -26.57
C PRO A 205 11.41 17.80 -25.78
N PRO A 206 12.24 18.10 -24.76
CA PRO A 206 13.14 17.21 -24.01
C PRO A 206 12.55 16.79 -22.64
N PRO A 207 12.74 15.53 -22.17
CA PRO A 207 13.35 14.36 -22.80
C PRO A 207 12.36 13.54 -23.67
N ARG A 208 12.86 12.94 -24.77
CA ARG A 208 12.08 12.12 -25.70
C ARG A 208 12.35 10.63 -25.49
N ASP A 209 11.30 9.83 -25.63
CA ASP A 209 11.29 8.36 -25.58
C ASP A 209 11.76 7.79 -24.23
N VAL A 210 11.60 8.56 -23.15
CA VAL A 210 11.90 8.14 -21.76
C VAL A 210 10.62 7.94 -20.95
N TRP A 211 10.66 7.03 -19.98
CA TRP A 211 9.57 6.82 -19.04
C TRP A 211 9.66 7.80 -17.87
N LEU A 212 8.57 8.53 -17.61
CA LEU A 212 8.44 9.41 -16.45
C LEU A 212 7.21 9.04 -15.63
N ILE A 213 7.31 9.20 -14.32
CA ILE A 213 6.19 9.06 -13.38
C ILE A 213 5.24 10.25 -13.57
N THR A 214 3.97 9.94 -13.82
CA THR A 214 2.90 10.94 -13.95
C THR A 214 2.10 11.07 -12.67
N ASP A 215 1.85 9.96 -11.98
CA ASP A 215 1.03 9.94 -10.77
C ASP A 215 1.53 8.89 -9.77
N ILE A 216 1.38 9.23 -8.49
CA ILE A 216 1.55 8.33 -7.35
C ILE A 216 0.24 8.37 -6.57
N ILE A 217 -0.50 7.26 -6.58
CA ILE A 217 -1.84 7.21 -6.01
C ILE A 217 -1.79 6.30 -4.81
N ASP A 218 -2.00 6.85 -3.61
CA ASP A 218 -2.27 6.05 -2.43
C ASP A 218 -3.65 5.40 -2.57
N THR A 219 -3.70 4.07 -2.61
CA THR A 219 -4.95 3.32 -2.75
C THR A 219 -5.57 2.97 -1.40
N SER A 220 -4.84 3.17 -0.29
CA SER A 220 -5.36 2.91 1.05
C SER A 220 -6.49 3.88 1.43
N CYS A 221 -6.51 5.08 0.85
CA CYS A 221 -7.53 6.10 1.10
C CYS A 221 -8.83 5.93 0.29
N VAL A 222 -8.82 5.10 -0.75
CA VAL A 222 -9.97 4.87 -1.66
C VAL A 222 -11.10 4.08 -0.96
N GLY A 223 -10.82 3.45 0.18
CA GLY A 223 -11.83 2.82 1.03
C GLY A 223 -12.62 3.77 1.94
N SER A 224 -12.25 5.06 2.02
CA SER A 224 -13.02 6.04 2.79
C SER A 224 -14.06 6.69 1.87
N ASN A 225 -15.34 6.41 2.13
CA ASN A 225 -16.48 7.03 1.46
C ASN A 225 -16.41 8.57 1.54
N ARG A 226 -15.82 9.22 0.54
CA ARG A 226 -16.07 10.63 0.25
C ARG A 226 -16.86 10.70 -1.06
N PRO A 227 -18.12 11.15 -1.04
CA PRO A 227 -18.83 11.42 -2.28
C PRO A 227 -18.12 12.56 -3.01
N LEU A 228 -17.94 12.38 -4.33
CA LEU A 228 -17.46 13.39 -5.26
C LEU A 228 -18.41 14.59 -5.32
#